data_AF-A0A1K0FDI8-F1
#
_entry.id   AF-A0A1K0FDI8-F1
#
_cell.length_a   1.000
_cell.length_b   1.000
_cell.length_c   1.000
_cell.angle_alpha   90.00
_cell.angle_beta   90.00
_cell.angle_gamma   90.00
#
_symmetry.space_group_name_H-M   'P 1'
#
loop_
_entity.id
_entity.type
_entity.pdbx_description
1 polymer ?
#
loop_
_entity_poly.entity_id
_entity_poly.type
_entity_poly.pdbx_seq_one_letter_code
_entity_poly.pdbx_strand_id
1 'polypeptide(L)'
;MTRARMPRPHEVAIARRDPRLLGAIRERRADEAWRTRGACRTVDPETFFPAPNEPTESAVALCGTCDVQGPCLAWALRVGDCHGVWGGTTARERRAMLIAWRERVQPNGDPVDDHPDEEDRRLLTLEPVSR
;
A
#
# COMPACT_ATOMS: atom_id res chain seq x y z
N MET A 1 2.61 26.98 3.19
CA MET A 1 2.27 25.57 2.91
C MET A 1 0.95 25.26 3.61
N THR A 2 -0.15 25.14 2.87
CA THR A 2 -1.49 24.93 3.44
C THR A 2 -1.53 23.57 4.14
N ARG A 3 -1.89 23.53 5.43
CA ARG A 3 -2.06 22.26 6.15
C ARG A 3 -3.05 21.38 5.37
N ALA A 4 -2.65 20.17 5.04
CA ALA A 4 -3.53 19.22 4.36
C ALA A 4 -4.82 19.05 5.16
N ARG A 5 -5.97 19.08 4.47
CA ARG A 5 -7.29 18.94 5.08
C ARG A 5 -7.35 17.62 5.88
N MET A 6 -7.68 17.72 7.17
CA MET A 6 -7.99 16.56 8.00
C MET A 6 -9.27 15.86 7.52
N PRO A 7 -9.29 14.53 7.43
CA PRO A 7 -10.50 13.77 7.10
C PRO A 7 -11.53 13.89 8.21
N ARG A 8 -12.81 13.98 7.84
CA ARG A 8 -13.95 14.00 8.75
C ARG A 8 -14.21 12.60 9.32
N PRO A 9 -14.82 12.47 10.52
CA PRO A 9 -15.10 11.16 11.12
C PRO A 9 -15.90 10.20 10.22
N HIS A 10 -16.88 10.71 9.47
CA HIS A 10 -17.64 9.88 8.53
C HIS A 10 -16.78 9.37 7.36
N GLU A 11 -15.80 10.16 6.89
CA GLU A 11 -14.86 9.75 5.83
C GLU A 11 -14.00 8.58 6.33
N VAL A 12 -13.57 8.62 7.59
CA VAL A 12 -12.85 7.50 8.25
C VAL A 12 -13.75 6.28 8.42
N ALA A 13 -15.01 6.47 8.83
CA ALA A 13 -15.96 5.36 8.99
C ALA A 13 -16.25 4.63 7.67
N ILE A 14 -16.37 5.39 6.57
CA ILE A 14 -16.46 4.84 5.21
C ILE A 14 -15.18 4.07 4.86
N ALA A 15 -14.02 4.68 5.08
CA ALA A 15 -12.73 4.05 4.81
C ALA A 15 -12.56 2.71 5.53
N ARG A 16 -13.00 2.57 6.79
CA ARG A 16 -12.96 1.32 7.57
C ARG A 16 -13.69 0.14 6.91
N ARG A 17 -14.66 0.42 6.04
CA ARG A 17 -15.47 -0.58 5.32
C ARG A 17 -15.11 -0.67 3.83
N ASP A 18 -14.14 0.11 3.37
CA ASP A 18 -13.76 0.13 1.96
C ASP A 18 -13.08 -1.19 1.57
N PRO A 19 -13.55 -1.91 0.53
CA PRO A 19 -12.99 -3.20 0.14
C PRO A 19 -11.51 -3.11 -0.26
N ARG A 20 -11.06 -1.98 -0.82
CA ARG A 20 -9.64 -1.78 -1.17
C ARG A 20 -8.78 -1.78 0.09
N LEU A 21 -9.22 -1.07 1.14
CA LEU A 21 -8.52 -1.06 2.44
C LEU A 21 -8.50 -2.46 3.08
N LEU A 22 -9.61 -3.19 3.02
CA LEU A 22 -9.67 -4.56 3.53
C LEU A 22 -8.68 -5.47 2.79
N GLY A 23 -8.62 -5.39 1.45
CA GLY A 23 -7.64 -6.10 0.63
C GLY A 23 -6.20 -5.75 1.03
N ALA A 24 -5.91 -4.46 1.16
CA ALA A 24 -4.59 -3.98 1.59
C ALA A 24 -4.18 -4.53 2.96
N ILE A 25 -5.08 -4.61 3.93
CA ILE A 25 -4.78 -5.17 5.26
C ILE A 25 -4.41 -6.65 5.16
N ARG A 26 -5.17 -7.43 4.37
CA ARG A 26 -4.90 -8.87 4.17
C ARG A 26 -3.56 -9.11 3.49
N GLU A 27 -3.26 -8.33 2.45
CA GLU A 27 -2.12 -8.54 1.56
C GLU A 27 -0.90 -7.70 1.95
N ARG A 28 -0.91 -7.09 3.14
CA ARG A 28 0.18 -6.22 3.61
C ARG A 28 1.53 -6.90 3.69
N ARG A 29 1.57 -8.23 3.84
CA ARG A 29 2.80 -9.02 3.95
C ARG A 29 3.30 -9.58 2.61
N ALA A 30 2.75 -9.11 1.48
CA ALA A 30 3.27 -9.53 0.18
C ALA A 30 4.75 -9.14 0.01
N ASP A 31 5.53 -10.04 -0.59
CA ASP A 31 6.92 -9.82 -0.97
C ASP A 31 7.08 -8.63 -1.93
N GLU A 32 8.29 -8.08 -2.02
CA GLU A 32 8.54 -6.91 -2.87
C GLU A 32 8.31 -7.14 -4.38
N ALA A 33 8.21 -8.40 -4.83
CA ALA A 33 8.08 -8.76 -6.23
C ALA A 33 6.71 -8.40 -6.81
N TRP A 34 5.70 -8.09 -5.97
CA TRP A 34 4.42 -7.55 -6.45
C TRP A 34 4.59 -6.33 -7.36
N ARG A 35 5.62 -5.51 -7.15
CA ARG A 35 5.88 -4.31 -7.96
C ARG A 35 6.11 -4.63 -9.43
N THR A 36 6.63 -5.81 -9.76
CA THR A 36 6.92 -6.22 -11.14
C THR A 36 5.65 -6.59 -11.92
N ARG A 37 4.56 -6.92 -11.22
CA ARG A 37 3.26 -7.33 -11.79
C ARG A 37 2.24 -6.18 -11.89
N GLY A 38 2.66 -4.95 -11.59
CA GLY A 38 1.79 -3.78 -11.68
C GLY A 38 1.39 -3.45 -13.12
N ALA A 39 0.09 -3.35 -13.38
CA ALA A 39 -0.44 -2.95 -14.68
C ALA A 39 -0.03 -1.52 -15.09
N CYS A 40 0.27 -0.66 -14.11
CA CYS A 40 0.77 0.69 -14.35
C CYS A 40 2.11 0.73 -15.12
N ARG A 41 2.87 -0.36 -15.14
CA ARG A 41 4.18 -0.42 -15.82
C ARG A 41 4.08 -0.29 -17.34
N THR A 42 2.92 -0.56 -17.92
CA THR A 42 2.67 -0.48 -19.37
C THR A 42 1.90 0.78 -19.75
N VAL A 43 1.72 1.72 -18.82
CA VAL A 43 0.96 2.95 -18.99
C VAL A 43 1.86 4.13 -18.64
N ASP A 44 1.61 5.29 -19.26
CA ASP A 44 2.32 6.53 -18.94
C ASP A 44 2.21 6.85 -17.43
N PRO A 45 3.34 7.00 -16.70
CA PRO A 45 3.36 7.37 -15.29
C PRO A 45 2.51 8.60 -14.97
N GLU A 46 2.46 9.60 -15.85
CA GLU A 46 1.71 10.85 -15.61
C GLU A 46 0.22 10.59 -15.40
N THR A 47 -0.31 9.49 -15.96
CA THR A 47 -1.69 9.03 -15.71
C THR A 47 -1.97 8.85 -14.23
N PHE A 48 -1.00 8.35 -13.46
CA PHE A 48 -1.15 8.09 -12.03
C PHE A 48 -0.76 9.27 -11.15
N PHE A 49 -0.15 10.32 -11.69
CA PHE A 49 0.26 11.53 -10.98
C PHE A 49 -0.38 12.80 -11.59
N PRO A 50 -1.71 12.88 -11.67
CA PRO A 50 -2.38 14.01 -12.31
C PRO A 50 -2.16 15.32 -11.56
N ALA A 51 -2.16 16.42 -12.32
CA ALA A 51 -2.06 17.77 -11.78
C ALA A 51 -3.26 18.12 -10.86
N PRO A 52 -3.17 19.18 -10.03
CA PRO A 52 -4.31 19.64 -9.25
C PRO A 52 -5.50 19.95 -10.16
N ASN A 53 -6.61 19.23 -9.96
CA ASN A 53 -7.88 19.29 -10.72
C ASN A 53 -7.94 18.48 -12.02
N GLU A 54 -6.91 17.69 -12.33
CA GLU A 54 -7.02 16.70 -13.41
C GLU A 54 -7.83 15.47 -12.97
N PRO A 55 -8.53 14.82 -13.91
CA PRO A 55 -9.30 13.62 -13.64
C PRO A 55 -8.40 12.47 -13.15
N THR A 56 -8.93 11.68 -12.23
CA THR A 56 -8.23 10.50 -11.66
C THR A 56 -8.92 9.19 -12.02
N GLU A 57 -10.06 9.27 -12.70
CA GLU A 57 -10.98 8.17 -12.98
C GLU A 57 -10.31 7.09 -13.84
N SER A 58 -9.53 7.49 -14.84
CA SER A 58 -8.77 6.58 -15.71
C SER A 58 -7.74 5.76 -14.91
N ALA A 59 -6.93 6.44 -14.09
CA ALA A 59 -5.94 5.80 -13.25
C ALA A 59 -6.56 4.87 -12.19
N VAL A 60 -7.65 5.32 -11.56
CA VAL A 60 -8.40 4.51 -10.59
C VAL A 60 -8.99 3.27 -11.26
N ALA A 61 -9.56 3.40 -12.46
CA ALA A 61 -10.11 2.27 -13.21
C ALA A 61 -9.02 1.25 -13.61
N LEU A 62 -7.85 1.73 -14.07
CA LEU A 62 -6.70 0.88 -14.39
C LEU A 62 -6.18 0.14 -13.16
N CYS A 63 -6.08 0.81 -12.01
CA CYS A 63 -5.74 0.12 -10.77
C CYS A 63 -6.82 -0.86 -10.31
N GLY A 64 -8.09 -0.65 -10.71
CA GLY A 64 -9.23 -1.50 -10.40
C GLY A 64 -9.09 -2.92 -10.93
N THR A 65 -8.39 -3.09 -12.04
CA THR A 65 -8.16 -4.38 -12.71
C THR A 65 -6.80 -4.99 -12.41
N CYS A 66 -6.01 -4.35 -11.54
CA CYS A 66 -4.63 -4.75 -11.29
C CYS A 66 -4.53 -5.79 -10.16
N ASP A 67 -3.89 -6.93 -10.44
CA ASP A 67 -3.73 -8.05 -9.49
C ASP A 67 -2.97 -7.69 -8.21
N VAL A 68 -2.19 -6.61 -8.25
CA VAL A 68 -1.37 -6.15 -7.11
C VAL A 68 -1.97 -4.93 -6.40
N GLN A 69 -3.27 -4.68 -6.56
CA GLN A 69 -3.98 -3.57 -5.94
C GLN A 69 -3.81 -3.54 -4.42
N GLY A 70 -4.03 -4.67 -3.74
CA GLY A 70 -3.92 -4.81 -2.29
C GLY A 70 -2.52 -4.46 -1.76
N PRO A 71 -1.44 -5.14 -2.19
CA PRO A 71 -0.09 -4.84 -1.70
C PRO A 71 0.40 -3.45 -2.11
N CYS A 72 -0.03 -2.93 -3.26
CA CYS A 72 0.24 -1.56 -3.68
C CYS A 72 -0.36 -0.53 -2.71
N LEU A 73 -1.64 -0.68 -2.36
CA LEU A 73 -2.30 0.20 -1.39
C LEU A 73 -1.68 0.04 0.01
N ALA A 74 -1.37 -1.18 0.43
CA ALA A 74 -0.73 -1.44 1.72
C ALA A 74 0.63 -0.72 1.84
N TRP A 75 1.44 -0.76 0.78
CA TRP A 75 2.69 -0.03 0.71
C TRP A 75 2.46 1.50 0.78
N ALA A 76 1.52 2.03 -0.01
CA ALA A 76 1.22 3.46 0.01
C ALA A 76 0.72 3.95 1.39
N LEU A 77 -0.05 3.12 2.12
CA LEU A 77 -0.52 3.45 3.47
C LEU A 77 0.58 3.36 4.53
N ARG A 78 1.58 2.48 4.35
CA ARG A 78 2.76 2.45 5.22
C ARG A 78 3.62 3.70 5.05
N VAL A 79 3.84 4.12 3.80
CA VAL A 79 4.60 5.34 3.49
C VAL A 79 3.84 6.60 3.93
N GLY A 80 2.51 6.59 3.83
CA GLY A 80 1.66 7.67 4.30
C GLY A 80 1.42 8.74 3.24
N ASP A 81 2.43 9.59 3.01
CA ASP A 81 2.30 10.79 2.16
C ASP A 81 2.71 10.56 0.70
N CYS A 82 2.07 9.59 0.06
CA CYS A 82 2.25 9.38 -1.38
C CYS A 82 1.30 10.29 -2.16
N HIS A 83 1.80 11.02 -3.16
CA HIS A 83 0.99 11.73 -4.16
C HIS A 83 0.46 10.77 -5.24
N GLY A 84 -0.57 11.16 -5.99
CA GLY A 84 -1.11 10.36 -7.10
C GLY A 84 -2.04 9.21 -6.69
N VAL A 85 -2.30 8.32 -7.65
CA VAL A 85 -3.19 7.16 -7.53
C VAL A 85 -2.39 5.90 -7.20
N TRP A 86 -2.75 5.23 -6.10
CA TRP A 86 -2.08 4.02 -5.63
C TRP A 86 -3.12 3.00 -5.19
N GLY A 87 -2.97 1.75 -5.65
CA GLY A 87 -3.89 0.66 -5.32
C GLY A 87 -5.37 1.04 -5.50
N GLY A 88 -5.66 1.81 -6.54
CA GLY A 88 -7.01 2.26 -6.88
C GLY A 88 -7.54 3.40 -6.02
N THR A 89 -6.69 4.11 -5.27
CA THR A 89 -7.10 5.21 -4.37
C THR A 89 -6.38 6.50 -4.74
N THR A 90 -7.06 7.63 -4.57
CA THR A 90 -6.48 8.97 -4.62
C THR A 90 -5.79 9.34 -3.31
N ALA A 91 -4.89 10.32 -3.33
CA ALA A 91 -4.30 10.87 -2.12
C ALA A 91 -5.35 11.36 -1.10
N ARG A 92 -6.51 11.86 -1.59
CA ARG A 92 -7.60 12.31 -0.72
C ARG A 92 -8.25 11.15 0.03
N GLU A 93 -8.54 10.04 -0.65
CA GLU A 93 -9.12 8.85 -0.02
C GLU A 93 -8.15 8.21 0.97
N ARG A 94 -6.87 8.13 0.61
CA ARG A 94 -5.84 7.57 1.50
C ARG A 94 -5.72 8.30 2.81
N ARG A 95 -5.95 9.62 2.88
CA ARG A 95 -5.93 10.37 4.15
C ARG A 95 -6.89 9.80 5.20
N ALA A 96 -8.11 9.44 4.79
CA ALA A 96 -9.07 8.81 5.70
C ALA A 96 -8.68 7.34 6.01
N MET A 97 -8.20 6.62 4.99
CA MET A 97 -7.73 5.24 5.16
C MET A 97 -6.52 5.14 6.08
N LEU A 98 -5.63 6.13 6.13
CA LEU A 98 -4.45 6.14 7.02
C LEU A 98 -4.84 6.12 8.50
N ILE A 99 -5.91 6.84 8.87
CA ILE A 99 -6.43 6.80 10.23
C ILE A 99 -7.00 5.40 10.52
N ALA A 100 -7.86 4.89 9.62
CA ALA A 100 -8.43 3.55 9.76
C ALA A 100 -7.38 2.43 9.76
N TRP A 101 -6.30 2.60 9.00
CA TRP A 101 -5.16 1.69 8.90
C TRP A 101 -4.40 1.64 10.23
N ARG A 102 -4.03 2.80 10.79
CA ARG A 102 -3.31 2.90 12.08
C ARG A 102 -4.09 2.32 13.26
N GLU A 103 -5.42 2.38 13.21
CA GLU A 103 -6.27 1.76 14.23
C GLU A 103 -6.25 0.23 14.18
N ARG A 104 -6.12 -0.36 12.98
CA ARG A 104 -6.16 -1.82 12.76
C ARG A 104 -4.78 -2.47 12.70
N VAL A 105 -3.77 -1.70 12.35
CA VAL A 105 -2.35 -2.07 12.31
C VAL A 105 -1.70 -1.29 13.44
N GLN A 106 -1.68 -1.91 14.62
CA GLN A 106 -1.41 -1.27 15.91
C GLN A 106 -0.07 -0.48 16.02
N PRO A 107 0.04 0.43 17.01
CA PRO A 107 1.16 1.36 17.23
C PRO A 107 2.30 0.80 18.12
N ASN A 108 2.46 -0.52 18.23
CA ASN A 108 3.64 -1.08 18.89
C ASN A 108 4.69 -1.37 17.82
N GLY A 109 5.58 -0.40 17.63
CA GLY A 109 6.62 -0.40 16.61
C GLY A 109 7.72 -1.42 16.85
N ASP A 110 7.43 -2.70 16.65
CA ASP A 110 8.45 -3.69 16.37
C ASP A 110 8.49 -3.96 14.85
N PRO A 111 9.67 -3.87 14.20
CA PRO A 111 9.83 -4.36 12.85
C PRO A 111 9.87 -5.89 12.94
N VAL A 112 8.76 -6.56 12.66
CA VAL A 112 8.86 -7.96 12.25
C VAL A 112 9.16 -7.93 10.77
N ASP A 113 10.46 -7.78 10.50
CA ASP A 113 11.05 -8.25 9.27
C ASP A 113 10.65 -9.73 9.13
N ASP A 114 9.73 -10.00 8.21
CA ASP A 114 9.32 -11.36 7.82
C ASP A 114 9.99 -11.66 6.47
N HIS A 115 11.28 -11.30 6.36
CA HIS A 115 12.19 -11.87 5.40
C HIS A 115 12.86 -13.07 6.08
N PRO A 116 12.52 -14.32 5.69
CA PRO A 116 13.49 -15.38 5.83
C PRO A 116 14.61 -15.08 4.82
N ASP A 117 15.59 -14.29 5.24
CA ASP A 117 16.85 -14.20 4.50
C ASP A 117 17.46 -15.61 4.44
N GLU A 118 18.06 -15.95 3.30
CA GLU A 118 18.71 -17.24 3.01
C GLU A 118 19.70 -17.67 4.12
N GLU A 119 20.25 -16.70 4.85
CA GLU A 119 21.23 -16.88 5.92
C GLU A 119 20.62 -17.50 7.20
N ASP A 120 19.36 -17.19 7.51
CA ASP A 120 18.64 -17.76 8.65
C ASP A 120 18.16 -19.19 8.36
N ARG A 121 17.86 -19.49 7.08
CA ARG A 121 17.65 -20.86 6.58
C ARG A 121 18.87 -21.75 6.72
N ARG A 122 20.09 -21.19 6.59
CA ARG A 122 21.37 -21.91 6.79
C ARG A 122 21.69 -22.13 8.26
N LEU A 123 21.34 -21.19 9.14
CA LEU A 123 21.49 -21.34 10.59
C LEU A 123 20.51 -22.34 11.20
N LEU A 124 19.30 -22.47 10.64
CA LEU A 124 18.26 -23.39 11.12
C LEU A 124 18.36 -24.82 10.57
N THR A 125 19.21 -25.10 9.58
CA THR A 125 19.42 -26.45 9.03
C THR A 125 20.62 -27.20 9.59
N LEU A 126 21.43 -26.60 10.48
CA LEU A 126 22.60 -27.24 11.11
C LEU A 126 23.42 -28.12 10.14
N GLU A 127 23.65 -27.66 8.90
CA GLU A 127 24.58 -28.36 8.03
C GLU A 127 26.01 -28.13 8.58
N PRO A 128 26.76 -29.18 8.91
CA PRO A 128 28.06 -29.03 9.56
C PRO A 128 29.06 -28.40 8.58
N VAL A 129 29.65 -27.28 9.00
CA VAL A 129 30.83 -26.70 8.33
C VAL A 129 31.95 -27.73 8.41
N SER A 130 32.18 -28.43 7.29
CA SER A 130 33.21 -29.45 7.15
C SER A 130 34.48 -28.85 6.57
N ARG A 131 35.44 -28.50 7.44
CA ARG A 131 36.87 -28.88 7.39
C ARG A 131 37.72 -28.01 8.30
#